data_AF-A0A2N1A3E7-F1
#
_entry.id   AF-A0A2N1A3E7-F1
#
_cell.length_a   1.000
_cell.length_b   1.000
_cell.length_c   1.000
_cell.angle_alpha   90.00
_cell.angle_beta   90.00
_cell.angle_gamma   90.00
#
_symmetry.space_group_name_H-M   'P 1'
#
loop_
_entity.id
_entity.type
_entity.pdbx_description
1 polymer ?
#
loop_
_entity_poly.entity_id
_entity_poly.type
_entity_poly.pdbx_seq_one_letter_code
_entity_poly.pdbx_strand_id
1 'polypeptide(L)'
;MKLQKSLTLGLMLTCASSASFAVNEGTAGLTGAYVGDYQLDVINSSQQVKAKSLNSYSWSWDFDNKTIAIDAGKIYKNPFKWLRFNYFTTTAIPFIDNGDGTYTANYQFRVNYPFYYNPKAQASTTFKIVEQSGSLTISSVDIELDGTQDGSPGTRMQDEFPEIIQLNWHGAAQSLSSHWQTLTPAELWK
;
A
#
# COMPACT_ATOMS: atom_id res chain seq x y z
N MET A 1 -65.39 39.59 -22.03
CA MET A 1 -63.92 39.61 -22.10
C MET A 1 -63.35 39.56 -20.68
N LYS A 2 -62.78 38.42 -20.25
CA LYS A 2 -62.03 38.31 -18.99
C LYS A 2 -60.70 37.62 -19.31
N LEU A 3 -59.60 38.34 -19.18
CA LEU A 3 -58.23 37.82 -19.32
C LEU A 3 -57.84 37.11 -18.02
N GLN A 4 -57.60 35.80 -18.07
CA GLN A 4 -56.87 35.09 -17.02
C GLN A 4 -55.37 35.22 -17.27
N LYS A 5 -54.67 35.81 -16.31
CA LYS A 5 -53.20 35.93 -16.28
C LYS A 5 -52.62 34.67 -15.65
N SER A 6 -51.83 33.93 -16.40
CA SER A 6 -51.00 32.83 -15.88
C SER A 6 -49.69 33.38 -15.32
N LEU A 7 -49.40 33.06 -14.06
CA LEU A 7 -48.14 33.36 -13.40
C LEU A 7 -47.39 32.04 -13.20
N THR A 8 -46.40 31.76 -14.05
CA THR A 8 -45.57 30.55 -13.93
C THR A 8 -44.37 30.88 -13.04
N LEU A 9 -44.37 30.31 -11.84
CA LEU A 9 -43.28 30.45 -10.86
C LEU A 9 -42.15 29.48 -11.22
N GLY A 10 -41.07 30.00 -11.82
CA GLY A 10 -39.87 29.23 -12.13
C GLY A 10 -39.01 29.00 -10.89
N LEU A 11 -39.05 27.79 -10.35
CA LEU A 11 -38.17 27.35 -9.28
C LEU A 11 -36.79 27.00 -9.88
N MET A 12 -35.82 27.91 -9.81
CA MET A 12 -34.43 27.59 -10.13
C MET A 12 -33.83 26.74 -9.01
N LEU A 13 -33.70 25.44 -9.26
CA LEU A 13 -32.95 24.51 -8.42
C LEU A 13 -31.45 24.73 -8.68
N THR A 14 -30.79 25.51 -7.84
CA THR A 14 -29.33 25.59 -7.82
C THR A 14 -28.79 24.32 -7.19
N CYS A 15 -28.28 23.40 -8.00
CA CYS A 15 -27.46 22.28 -7.52
C CYS A 15 -26.17 22.86 -6.92
N ALA A 16 -26.16 23.08 -5.60
CA ALA A 16 -24.92 23.25 -4.86
C ALA A 16 -24.23 21.88 -4.83
N SER A 17 -23.38 21.63 -5.83
CA SER A 17 -22.46 20.50 -5.81
C SER A 17 -21.51 20.73 -4.65
N SER A 18 -21.75 20.05 -3.54
CA SER A 18 -20.78 19.92 -2.45
C SER A 18 -19.57 19.19 -3.03
N ALA A 19 -18.61 19.95 -3.57
CA ALA A 19 -17.28 19.44 -3.82
C ALA A 19 -16.66 19.18 -2.44
N SER A 20 -16.90 17.99 -1.89
CA SER A 20 -16.12 17.46 -0.80
C SER A 20 -14.69 17.41 -1.32
N PHE A 21 -13.87 18.36 -0.87
CA PHE A 21 -12.43 18.31 -1.06
C PHE A 21 -11.94 17.07 -0.31
N ALA A 22 -11.91 15.92 -0.99
CA ALA A 22 -11.15 14.79 -0.52
C ALA A 22 -9.70 15.30 -0.44
N VAL A 23 -9.20 15.42 0.79
CA VAL A 23 -7.77 15.65 1.02
C VAL A 23 -7.09 14.38 0.51
N ASN A 24 -6.73 14.41 -0.76
CA ASN A 24 -6.17 13.26 -1.44
C ASN A 24 -4.68 13.29 -1.20
N GLU A 25 -4.24 12.46 -0.25
CA GLU A 25 -2.88 12.58 0.30
C GLU A 25 -1.82 11.82 -0.52
N GLY A 26 -2.17 11.21 -1.65
CA GLY A 26 -1.25 10.51 -2.56
C GLY A 26 -1.15 11.14 -3.95
N THR A 27 -0.16 10.71 -4.74
CA THR A 27 0.01 11.06 -6.15
C THR A 27 -0.67 10.01 -7.01
N ALA A 28 -1.78 10.37 -7.65
CA ALA A 28 -2.50 9.49 -8.58
C ALA A 28 -1.80 9.38 -9.95
N GLY A 29 -2.04 8.27 -10.66
CA GLY A 29 -1.62 8.13 -12.06
C GLY A 29 -0.11 8.10 -12.28
N LEU A 30 0.65 7.58 -11.30
CA LEU A 30 2.09 7.32 -11.45
C LEU A 30 2.36 6.42 -12.67
N THR A 31 3.51 6.64 -13.31
CA THR A 31 3.98 5.88 -14.48
C THR A 31 5.48 5.57 -14.32
N GLY A 32 5.97 4.60 -15.08
CA GLY A 32 7.36 4.16 -15.06
C GLY A 32 7.70 3.21 -13.91
N ALA A 33 9.01 2.97 -13.74
CA ALA A 33 9.55 2.03 -12.77
C ALA A 33 10.36 2.74 -11.67
N TYR A 34 10.19 2.28 -10.43
CA TYR A 34 10.84 2.79 -9.25
C TYR A 34 11.44 1.66 -8.43
N VAL A 35 12.62 1.89 -7.85
CA VAL A 35 13.29 0.93 -6.97
C VAL A 35 13.71 1.65 -5.70
N GLY A 36 13.62 0.96 -4.57
CA GLY A 36 14.16 1.47 -3.32
C GLY A 36 13.99 0.46 -2.21
N ASP A 37 13.88 0.97 -0.99
CA ASP A 37 13.90 0.17 0.21
C ASP A 37 12.65 0.40 1.06
N TYR A 38 12.28 -0.65 1.78
CA TYR A 38 11.17 -0.67 2.71
C TYR A 38 11.55 -1.27 4.05
N GLN A 39 10.71 -1.01 5.02
CA GLN A 39 10.62 -1.70 6.29
C GLN A 39 9.18 -2.13 6.53
N LEU A 40 9.04 -3.20 7.31
CA LEU A 40 7.77 -3.77 7.73
C LEU A 40 7.70 -3.81 9.26
N ASP A 41 6.61 -3.26 9.79
CA ASP A 41 6.14 -3.50 11.15
C ASP A 41 4.90 -4.40 11.11
N VAL A 42 4.90 -5.45 11.93
CA VAL A 42 3.74 -6.33 12.13
C VAL A 42 3.01 -5.86 13.38
N ILE A 43 1.77 -5.44 13.20
CA ILE A 43 0.94 -4.80 14.24
C ILE A 43 -0.21 -5.74 14.57
N ASN A 44 -0.66 -5.77 15.83
CA ASN A 44 -1.87 -6.51 16.20
C ASN A 44 -3.09 -5.59 16.29
N SER A 45 -4.28 -6.17 16.52
CA SER A 45 -5.55 -5.43 16.65
C SER A 45 -5.60 -4.40 17.80
N SER A 46 -4.60 -4.36 18.67
CA SER A 46 -4.44 -3.34 19.72
C SER A 46 -3.39 -2.28 19.36
N GLN A 47 -3.02 -2.16 18.08
CA GLN A 47 -2.00 -1.25 17.56
C GLN A 47 -0.60 -1.45 18.16
N GLN A 48 -0.32 -2.64 18.72
CA GLN A 48 1.01 -2.96 19.27
C GLN A 48 1.89 -3.57 18.19
N VAL A 49 3.10 -3.04 18.02
CA VAL A 49 4.10 -3.65 17.14
C VAL A 49 4.63 -4.94 17.75
N LYS A 50 4.32 -6.08 17.13
CA LYS A 50 4.71 -7.43 17.54
C LYS A 50 5.97 -7.94 16.87
N ALA A 51 6.26 -7.46 15.67
CA ALA A 51 7.51 -7.74 14.99
C ALA A 51 7.94 -6.54 14.13
N LYS A 52 9.24 -6.42 13.90
CA LYS A 52 9.82 -5.39 13.03
C LYS A 52 10.82 -6.01 12.09
N SER A 53 11.00 -5.39 10.93
CA SER A 53 12.08 -5.73 10.02
C SER A 53 13.44 -5.58 10.69
N LEU A 54 14.33 -6.54 10.43
CA LEU A 54 15.68 -6.54 10.98
C LEU A 54 16.56 -5.47 10.32
N ASN A 55 16.38 -5.28 9.02
CA ASN A 55 17.03 -4.28 8.17
C ASN A 55 15.98 -3.65 7.25
N SER A 56 16.39 -2.71 6.41
CA SER A 56 15.62 -2.38 5.21
C SER A 56 15.84 -3.45 4.13
N TYR A 57 14.82 -3.69 3.32
CA TYR A 57 14.83 -4.64 2.19
C TYR A 57 14.33 -3.95 0.93
N SER A 58 14.63 -4.50 -0.24
CA SER A 58 14.32 -3.83 -1.48
C SER A 58 12.92 -4.15 -2.00
N TRP A 59 12.32 -3.17 -2.65
CA TRP A 59 11.12 -3.35 -3.46
C TRP A 59 11.26 -2.64 -4.80
N SER A 60 10.48 -3.08 -5.78
CA SER A 60 10.36 -2.41 -7.06
C SER A 60 8.90 -2.23 -7.41
N TRP A 61 8.56 -1.04 -7.92
CA TRP A 61 7.26 -0.68 -8.41
C TRP A 61 7.34 -0.46 -9.91
N ASP A 62 6.48 -1.11 -10.66
CA ASP A 62 6.30 -0.90 -12.09
C ASP A 62 4.85 -0.45 -12.32
N PHE A 63 4.66 0.85 -12.46
CA PHE A 63 3.33 1.45 -12.60
C PHE A 63 2.74 1.25 -13.99
N ASP A 64 3.57 1.08 -15.00
CA ASP A 64 3.13 0.83 -16.37
C ASP A 64 2.55 -0.59 -16.50
N ASN A 65 3.20 -1.57 -15.87
CA ASN A 65 2.73 -2.96 -15.81
C ASN A 65 1.82 -3.26 -14.60
N LYS A 66 1.60 -2.29 -13.71
CA LYS A 66 0.79 -2.41 -12.48
C LYS A 66 1.23 -3.56 -11.58
N THR A 67 2.53 -3.68 -11.37
CA THR A 67 3.11 -4.72 -10.50
C THR A 67 4.05 -4.14 -9.45
N ILE A 68 4.09 -4.78 -8.29
CA ILE A 68 5.08 -4.54 -7.24
C ILE A 68 5.81 -5.85 -6.93
N ALA A 69 7.14 -5.79 -6.83
CA ALA A 69 7.94 -6.86 -6.25
C ALA A 69 8.44 -6.42 -4.87
N ILE A 70 8.16 -7.22 -3.85
CA ILE A 70 8.63 -7.01 -2.48
C ILE A 70 9.61 -8.15 -2.19
N ASP A 71 10.89 -7.84 -1.95
CA ASP A 71 11.86 -8.88 -1.65
C ASP A 71 11.57 -9.56 -0.32
N ALA A 72 11.94 -10.84 -0.20
CA ALA A 72 11.88 -11.55 1.06
C ALA A 72 12.79 -10.88 2.10
N GLY A 73 12.33 -10.84 3.35
CA GLY A 73 13.07 -10.19 4.44
C GLY A 73 13.12 -11.02 5.71
N LYS A 74 13.68 -10.42 6.74
CA LYS A 74 13.71 -10.96 8.11
C LYS A 74 13.07 -9.97 9.05
N ILE A 75 12.20 -10.49 9.90
CA ILE A 75 11.63 -9.78 11.05
C ILE A 75 12.19 -10.35 12.35
N TYR A 76 12.17 -9.56 13.40
CA TYR A 76 12.38 -10.02 14.77
C TYR A 76 11.13 -9.79 15.61
N LYS A 77 10.87 -10.67 16.57
CA LYS A 77 9.77 -10.48 17.52
C LYS A 77 10.10 -9.32 18.46
N ASN A 78 9.22 -8.34 18.59
CA ASN A 78 9.39 -7.23 19.53
C ASN A 78 9.01 -7.69 20.96
N PRO A 79 9.83 -7.41 22.01
CA PRO A 79 11.14 -6.76 22.00
C PRO A 79 12.36 -7.71 21.82
N PHE A 80 12.14 -9.02 21.64
CA PHE A 80 13.17 -10.05 21.51
C PHE A 80 13.92 -10.06 20.15
N LYS A 81 14.85 -9.11 19.93
CA LYS A 81 15.68 -9.01 18.70
C LYS A 81 16.51 -10.26 18.33
N TRP A 82 16.78 -11.14 19.29
CA TRP A 82 17.50 -12.39 19.06
C TRP A 82 16.62 -13.45 18.37
N LEU A 83 15.29 -13.33 18.50
CA LEU A 83 14.31 -14.23 17.90
C LEU A 83 13.87 -13.69 16.55
N ARG A 84 14.36 -14.30 15.47
CA ARG A 84 14.27 -13.81 14.08
C ARG A 84 13.60 -14.83 13.17
N PHE A 85 12.85 -14.34 12.20
CA PHE A 85 12.10 -15.15 11.25
C PHE A 85 12.26 -14.58 9.84
N ASN A 86 12.38 -15.45 8.85
CA ASN A 86 12.28 -15.02 7.45
C ASN A 86 10.79 -14.86 7.09
N TYR A 87 10.45 -13.88 6.27
CA TYR A 87 9.14 -13.80 5.64
C TYR A 87 9.27 -13.69 4.12
N PHE A 88 8.19 -14.05 3.43
CA PHE A 88 8.11 -14.09 1.99
C PHE A 88 6.75 -13.55 1.55
N THR A 89 6.74 -12.86 0.41
CA THR A 89 5.51 -12.48 -0.29
C THR A 89 5.44 -13.19 -1.65
N THR A 90 4.29 -13.14 -2.31
CA THR A 90 4.20 -13.45 -3.74
C THR A 90 5.15 -12.55 -4.55
N THR A 91 5.77 -13.07 -5.60
CA THR A 91 6.60 -12.28 -6.53
C THR A 91 5.73 -11.61 -7.59
N ALA A 92 6.09 -10.40 -8.05
CA ALA A 92 5.36 -9.66 -9.08
C ALA A 92 3.85 -9.53 -8.77
N ILE A 93 3.55 -8.94 -7.62
CA ILE A 93 2.20 -8.76 -7.10
C ILE A 93 1.47 -7.73 -7.97
N PRO A 94 0.34 -8.08 -8.61
CA PRO A 94 -0.47 -7.09 -9.30
C PRO A 94 -1.11 -6.13 -8.30
N PHE A 95 -1.23 -4.86 -8.66
CA PHE A 95 -1.95 -3.87 -7.87
C PHE A 95 -3.00 -3.13 -8.70
N ILE A 96 -3.95 -2.54 -7.99
CA ILE A 96 -5.00 -1.65 -8.53
C ILE A 96 -4.60 -0.22 -8.19
N ASP A 97 -4.58 0.68 -9.18
CA ASP A 97 -4.57 2.14 -8.96
C ASP A 97 -6.00 2.58 -8.66
N ASN A 98 -6.24 3.12 -7.47
CA ASN A 98 -7.56 3.52 -7.02
C ASN A 98 -8.00 4.89 -7.57
N GLY A 99 -7.14 5.57 -8.35
CA GLY A 99 -7.41 6.87 -8.96
C GLY A 99 -7.28 8.05 -7.99
N ASP A 100 -6.91 7.77 -6.74
CA ASP A 100 -6.82 8.73 -5.65
C ASP A 100 -5.40 8.84 -5.05
N GLY A 101 -4.40 8.25 -5.73
CA GLY A 101 -3.02 8.20 -5.21
C GLY A 101 -2.81 7.12 -4.15
N THR A 102 -3.80 6.25 -3.97
CA THR A 102 -3.63 4.98 -3.29
C THR A 102 -3.61 3.80 -4.27
N TYR A 103 -2.90 2.74 -3.88
CA TYR A 103 -2.62 1.57 -4.69
C TYR A 103 -2.85 0.30 -3.87
N THR A 104 -3.75 -0.59 -4.30
CA THR A 104 -4.10 -1.78 -3.52
C THR A 104 -3.51 -3.05 -4.12
N ALA A 105 -2.75 -3.79 -3.33
CA ALA A 105 -2.12 -5.05 -3.71
C ALA A 105 -2.65 -6.23 -2.87
N ASN A 106 -2.97 -7.34 -3.53
CA ASN A 106 -3.38 -8.59 -2.89
C ASN A 106 -2.30 -9.65 -3.09
N TYR A 107 -1.79 -10.25 -2.02
CA TYR A 107 -0.68 -11.19 -2.06
C TYR A 107 -0.74 -12.20 -0.93
N GLN A 108 0.06 -13.27 -1.03
CA GLN A 108 0.23 -14.20 0.07
C GLN A 108 1.43 -13.78 0.92
N PHE A 109 1.23 -13.58 2.21
CA PHE A 109 2.31 -13.34 3.18
C PHE A 109 2.60 -14.63 3.94
N ARG A 110 3.87 -15.03 4.04
CA ARG A 110 4.30 -16.24 4.74
C ARG A 110 5.46 -15.93 5.66
N VAL A 111 5.44 -16.51 6.86
CA VAL A 111 6.59 -16.48 7.79
C VAL A 111 7.16 -17.89 7.94
N ASN A 112 8.49 -18.00 7.90
CA ASN A 112 9.20 -19.21 8.25
C ASN A 112 9.51 -19.21 9.75
N TYR A 113 8.75 -19.99 10.50
CA TYR A 113 8.82 -20.08 11.96
C TYR A 113 9.36 -21.48 12.34
N PRO A 114 10.67 -21.63 12.60
CA PRO A 114 11.30 -22.95 12.69
C PRO A 114 10.86 -23.80 13.90
N PHE A 115 10.23 -23.19 14.91
CA PHE A 115 9.78 -23.86 16.13
C PHE A 115 8.28 -24.21 16.13
N TYR A 116 7.53 -23.81 15.11
CA TYR A 116 6.08 -23.99 14.98
C TYR A 116 5.71 -24.29 13.51
N TYR A 117 4.42 -24.29 13.20
CA TYR A 117 3.90 -24.25 11.83
C TYR A 117 4.34 -22.96 11.12
N ASN A 118 4.52 -22.99 9.79
CA ASN A 118 4.94 -21.85 8.96
C ASN A 118 3.70 -21.07 8.48
N PRO A 119 3.22 -20.05 9.23
CA PRO A 119 1.94 -19.42 8.93
C PRO A 119 1.98 -18.73 7.56
N LYS A 120 0.88 -18.84 6.84
CA LYS A 120 0.67 -18.17 5.54
C LYS A 120 -0.75 -17.61 5.50
N ALA A 121 -0.93 -16.36 5.09
CA ALA A 121 -2.26 -15.78 4.92
C ALA A 121 -2.34 -14.98 3.62
N GLN A 122 -3.56 -14.82 3.12
CA GLN A 122 -3.84 -13.79 2.14
C GLN A 122 -3.80 -12.43 2.84
N ALA A 123 -3.10 -11.48 2.22
CA ALA A 123 -2.96 -10.12 2.68
C ALA A 123 -3.50 -9.19 1.60
N SER A 124 -4.18 -8.14 2.04
CA SER A 124 -4.46 -6.96 1.23
C SER A 124 -3.75 -5.78 1.86
N THR A 125 -3.12 -4.95 1.05
CA THR A 125 -2.50 -3.70 1.52
C THR A 125 -2.79 -2.60 0.53
N THR A 126 -3.40 -1.53 1.03
CA THR A 126 -3.49 -0.27 0.29
C THR A 126 -2.33 0.62 0.69
N PHE A 127 -1.56 1.05 -0.29
CA PHE A 127 -0.42 1.93 -0.14
C PHE A 127 -0.83 3.34 -0.56
N LYS A 128 -0.54 4.32 0.29
CA LYS A 128 -0.50 5.73 -0.08
C LYS A 128 0.90 6.02 -0.60
N ILE A 129 0.98 6.60 -1.79
CA ILE A 129 2.26 6.94 -2.43
C ILE A 129 2.29 8.43 -2.71
N VAL A 130 3.33 9.13 -2.24
CA VAL A 130 3.55 10.55 -2.51
C VAL A 130 4.80 10.68 -3.36
N GLU A 131 4.66 11.25 -4.56
CA GLU A 131 5.77 11.55 -5.45
C GLU A 131 6.22 12.99 -5.30
N GLN A 132 7.53 13.18 -5.21
CA GLN A 132 8.18 14.47 -5.16
C GLN A 132 9.50 14.40 -5.93
N SER A 133 9.53 15.01 -7.11
CA SER A 133 10.75 15.15 -7.93
C SER A 133 11.41 13.80 -8.27
N GLY A 134 10.62 12.81 -8.67
CA GLY A 134 11.10 11.47 -9.02
C GLY A 134 11.41 10.55 -7.84
N SER A 135 11.16 11.00 -6.61
CA SER A 135 11.24 10.19 -5.39
C SER A 135 9.83 9.88 -4.87
N LEU A 136 9.60 8.65 -4.45
CA LEU A 136 8.36 8.19 -3.83
C LEU A 136 8.56 8.03 -2.33
N THR A 137 7.60 8.51 -1.54
CA THR A 137 7.36 8.10 -0.15
C THR A 137 6.16 7.18 -0.13
N ILE A 138 6.29 6.00 0.47
CA ILE A 138 5.28 4.94 0.40
C ILE A 138 4.94 4.48 1.82
N SER A 139 3.65 4.37 2.13
CA SER A 139 3.15 3.89 3.43
C SER A 139 1.83 3.13 3.30
N SER A 140 1.63 2.08 4.09
CA SER A 140 0.32 1.43 4.24
C SER A 140 -0.74 2.40 4.78
N VAL A 141 -1.99 2.23 4.36
CA VAL A 141 -3.17 2.94 4.87
C VAL A 141 -4.04 1.98 5.67
N ASP A 142 -4.71 2.50 6.70
CA ASP A 142 -5.77 1.80 7.42
C ASP A 142 -7.04 1.74 6.56
N ILE A 143 -7.19 0.62 5.87
CA ILE A 143 -8.37 0.30 5.06
C ILE A 143 -8.73 -1.16 5.33
N GLU A 144 -9.89 -1.34 5.98
CA GLU A 144 -10.49 -2.64 6.23
C GLU A 144 -11.50 -3.01 5.14
N LEU A 145 -11.69 -4.31 4.93
CA LEU A 145 -12.65 -4.84 3.93
C LEU A 145 -14.10 -4.50 4.29
N ASP A 146 -14.42 -4.32 5.57
CA ASP A 146 -15.74 -3.92 6.06
C ASP A 146 -15.94 -2.39 6.05
N GLY A 147 -14.93 -1.63 5.63
CA GLY A 147 -14.93 -0.16 5.62
C GLY A 147 -14.79 0.50 6.99
N THR A 148 -14.65 -0.28 8.07
CA THR A 148 -14.51 0.26 9.44
C THR A 148 -13.04 0.33 9.82
N GLN A 149 -12.45 1.51 9.69
CA GLN A 149 -11.08 1.80 10.10
C GLN A 149 -10.85 1.48 11.59
N ASP A 150 -9.72 0.85 11.90
CA ASP A 150 -9.37 0.42 13.26
C ASP A 150 -8.12 1.12 13.86
N GLY A 151 -7.61 2.10 13.14
CA GLY A 151 -6.42 2.88 13.43
C GLY A 151 -5.11 2.19 13.05
N SER A 152 -5.13 0.99 12.48
CA SER A 152 -3.92 0.22 12.14
C SER A 152 -3.74 0.12 10.62
N PRO A 153 -2.54 0.41 10.08
CA PRO A 153 -2.30 0.27 8.64
C PRO A 153 -2.34 -1.17 8.13
N GLY A 154 -2.93 -1.36 6.94
CA GLY A 154 -3.07 -2.66 6.28
C GLY A 154 -4.35 -3.41 6.69
N THR A 155 -4.66 -4.51 6.01
CA THR A 155 -5.87 -5.30 6.30
C THR A 155 -5.61 -6.39 7.34
N ARG A 156 -6.59 -6.65 8.20
CA ARG A 156 -6.55 -7.74 9.18
C ARG A 156 -6.33 -9.11 8.54
N MET A 157 -5.33 -9.82 9.02
CA MET A 157 -5.08 -11.23 8.70
C MET A 157 -5.40 -12.10 9.92
N GLN A 158 -6.24 -13.10 9.72
CA GLN A 158 -6.72 -14.03 10.75
C GLN A 158 -6.44 -15.50 10.36
N ASP A 159 -6.75 -16.42 11.28
CA ASP A 159 -6.72 -17.89 11.14
C ASP A 159 -5.35 -18.57 11.16
N GLU A 160 -4.38 -18.10 10.39
CA GLU A 160 -3.08 -18.79 10.24
C GLU A 160 -2.02 -18.27 11.21
N PHE A 161 -2.25 -17.08 11.77
CA PHE A 161 -1.39 -16.47 12.78
C PHE A 161 -1.99 -16.66 14.19
N PRO A 162 -1.17 -16.76 15.25
CA PRO A 162 -1.66 -16.93 16.63
C PRO A 162 -2.53 -15.79 17.16
N GLU A 163 -2.45 -14.62 16.54
CA GLU A 163 -3.27 -13.44 16.81
C GLU A 163 -3.61 -12.75 15.48
N ILE A 164 -4.64 -11.91 15.47
CA ILE A 164 -4.93 -11.04 14.33
C ILE A 164 -3.77 -10.06 14.17
N ILE A 165 -3.21 -10.02 12.95
CA ILE A 165 -2.12 -9.10 12.61
C ILE A 165 -2.43 -8.29 11.36
N GLN A 166 -1.77 -7.15 11.24
CA GLN A 166 -1.78 -6.25 10.09
C GLN A 166 -0.34 -5.92 9.69
N LEU A 167 -0.13 -5.64 8.41
CA LEU A 167 1.18 -5.38 7.82
C LEU A 167 1.32 -3.89 7.50
N ASN A 168 2.14 -3.21 8.30
CA ASN A 168 2.48 -1.82 8.08
C ASN A 168 3.80 -1.72 7.33
N TRP A 169 3.71 -1.53 6.01
CA TRP A 169 4.84 -1.31 5.15
C TRP A 169 5.11 0.19 5.03
N HIS A 170 6.37 0.57 5.06
CA HIS A 170 6.78 1.94 4.83
C HIS A 170 8.17 1.99 4.22
N GLY A 171 8.40 2.95 3.33
CA GLY A 171 9.67 3.06 2.64
C GLY A 171 9.69 4.17 1.60
N ALA A 172 10.68 4.08 0.74
CA ALA A 172 10.86 5.02 -0.35
C ALA A 172 11.32 4.30 -1.62
N ALA A 173 11.15 4.94 -2.77
CA ALA A 173 11.68 4.47 -4.04
C ALA A 173 12.07 5.64 -4.93
N GLN A 174 13.02 5.45 -5.83
CA GLN A 174 13.43 6.45 -6.81
C GLN A 174 13.15 5.95 -8.21
N SER A 175 12.77 6.88 -9.08
CA SER A 175 12.57 6.58 -10.50
C SER A 175 13.86 6.01 -11.06
N LEU A 176 13.76 4.86 -11.72
CA LEU A 176 14.84 4.39 -12.56
C LEU A 176 14.92 5.37 -13.72
N SER A 177 15.88 6.30 -13.64
CA SER A 177 16.08 7.27 -14.71
C SER A 177 16.14 6.54 -16.06
N SER A 178 15.61 7.15 -17.12
CA SER A 178 15.62 6.59 -18.47
C SER A 178 17.02 6.18 -18.94
N HIS A 179 18.09 6.72 -18.34
CA HIS A 179 19.46 6.30 -18.58
C HIS A 179 19.71 4.82 -18.21
N TRP A 180 19.11 4.31 -17.12
CA TRP A 180 19.25 2.91 -16.69
C TRP A 180 18.45 1.94 -17.55
N GLN A 181 17.35 2.39 -18.16
CA GLN A 181 16.57 1.59 -19.10
C GLN A 181 17.29 1.37 -20.44
N THR A 182 18.31 2.19 -20.75
CA THR A 182 19.17 2.00 -21.91
C THR A 182 20.42 1.16 -21.63
N LEU A 183 20.71 0.86 -20.36
CA LEU A 183 21.88 0.06 -20.03
C LEU A 183 21.62 -1.41 -20.34
N THR A 184 22.57 -1.99 -21.04
CA THR A 184 22.58 -3.43 -21.31
C THR A 184 22.77 -4.21 -19.99
N PRO A 185 22.36 -5.49 -19.93
CA PRO A 185 22.65 -6.33 -18.77
C PRO A 185 24.11 -6.33 -18.34
N ALA A 186 25.07 -6.13 -19.26
CA ALA A 186 26.50 -6.07 -18.95
C ALA A 186 26.94 -4.78 -18.25
N GLU A 187 26.18 -3.69 -18.41
CA GLU A 187 26.45 -2.38 -17.78
C GLU A 187 25.80 -2.27 -16.40
N LEU A 188 24.78 -3.08 -16.11
CA LEU A 188 24.15 -3.15 -14.79
C LEU A 188 25.04 -3.81 -13.72
N TRP A 189 26.12 -4.49 -14.09
CA TRP A 189 27.01 -5.24 -13.18
C TRP A 189 28.44 -4.67 -13.09
N LYS A 190 28.71 -3.49 -13.65
CA LYS A 190 29.98 -2.76 -13.50
C LYS A 190 29.84 -1.64 -12.49
#